data_AF-A0A963CCU8-F1
#
_entry.id   AF-A0A963CCU8-F1
#
_cell.length_a   1.000
_cell.length_b   1.000
_cell.length_c   1.000
_cell.angle_alpha   90.00
_cell.angle_beta   90.00
_cell.angle_gamma   90.00
#
_symmetry.space_group_name_H-M   'P 1'
#
loop_
_entity.id
_entity.type
_entity.pdbx_description
1 polymer ?
#
loop_
_entity_poly.entity_id
_entity_poly.type
_entity_poly.pdbx_seq_one_letter_code
_entity_poly.pdbx_strand_id
1 'polypeptide(L)'
;MSANIISYIEMCRREGASLQQGMNFGLGGNHSVILMSVRPNAPYRDQLEDSGTTLIYEGHDMPQGASCPNPKVVDQPLSYPSGGPTQNGKFHTAAQAAKTGSRLPERVRVYEKIKPGIWSYNGVFHLVDSWLERDEFRVSCKFKLIAVEGEEDFEHPPRVNAERRRLIPTSVKLEVWKRDGGRCSLCGSADNLHFDHVLPFAKGGTSLTAANVQLLCARHNLAKGDRIE
;
A
#
# COMPACT_ATOMS: atom_id res chain seq x y z
N MET A 1 -12.73 -3.96 -6.37
CA MET A 1 -11.65 -4.98 -6.47
C MET A 1 -11.29 -5.49 -5.07
N SER A 2 -11.16 -6.82 -4.90
CA SER A 2 -10.82 -7.45 -3.62
C SER A 2 -9.32 -7.36 -3.32
N ALA A 3 -8.96 -7.18 -2.04
CA ALA A 3 -7.57 -7.13 -1.62
C ALA A 3 -6.99 -8.55 -1.61
N ASN A 4 -6.01 -8.83 -2.48
CA ASN A 4 -5.44 -10.17 -2.62
C ASN A 4 -4.40 -10.44 -1.52
N ILE A 5 -4.41 -11.63 -0.94
CA ILE A 5 -3.41 -12.09 0.01
C ILE A 5 -2.28 -12.73 -0.78
N ILE A 6 -1.07 -12.23 -0.55
CA ILE A 6 0.11 -12.57 -1.35
C ILE A 6 1.29 -12.85 -0.42
N SER A 7 2.08 -13.87 -0.75
CA SER A 7 3.35 -14.12 -0.07
C SER A 7 4.43 -13.11 -0.53
N TYR A 8 5.51 -12.99 0.24
CA TYR A 8 6.64 -12.14 -0.17
C TYR A 8 7.26 -12.59 -1.50
N ILE A 9 7.34 -13.91 -1.74
CA ILE A 9 7.92 -14.48 -2.96
C ILE A 9 7.05 -14.15 -4.18
N GLU A 10 5.74 -14.31 -4.07
CA GLU A 10 4.80 -13.97 -5.14
C GLU A 10 4.79 -12.47 -5.44
N MET A 11 4.88 -11.64 -4.40
CA MET A 11 5.01 -10.19 -4.55
C MET A 11 6.29 -9.83 -5.33
N CYS A 12 7.44 -10.37 -4.95
CA CYS A 12 8.69 -10.14 -5.69
C CYS A 12 8.62 -10.64 -7.14
N ARG A 13 7.98 -11.82 -7.36
CA ARG A 13 7.78 -12.37 -8.70
C ARG A 13 6.90 -11.46 -9.55
N ARG A 14 5.82 -10.92 -8.98
CA ARG A 14 4.92 -9.99 -9.65
C ARG A 14 5.63 -8.70 -10.05
N GLU A 15 6.44 -8.15 -9.15
CA GLU A 15 7.16 -6.89 -9.42
C GLU A 15 8.44 -7.07 -10.22
N GLY A 16 8.83 -8.32 -10.54
CA GLY A 16 10.07 -8.61 -11.27
C GLY A 16 11.33 -8.12 -10.55
N ALA A 17 11.26 -7.88 -9.23
CA ALA A 17 12.30 -7.26 -8.44
C ALA A 17 12.31 -7.77 -6.99
N SER A 18 13.48 -7.73 -6.35
CA SER A 18 13.58 -7.97 -4.91
C SER A 18 13.20 -6.71 -4.13
N LEU A 19 12.14 -6.78 -3.33
CA LEU A 19 11.62 -5.64 -2.57
C LEU A 19 12.23 -5.58 -1.16
N GLN A 20 13.54 -5.37 -1.10
CA GLN A 20 14.29 -5.29 0.17
C GLN A 20 14.07 -3.96 0.90
N GLN A 21 13.69 -2.92 0.14
CA GLN A 21 13.30 -1.62 0.67
C GLN A 21 11.78 -1.52 0.67
N GLY A 22 11.24 -0.83 1.67
CA GLY A 22 9.81 -0.59 1.77
C GLY A 22 9.27 0.44 0.78
N MET A 23 10.13 1.15 0.04
CA MET A 23 9.71 1.99 -1.08
C MET A 23 10.67 1.82 -2.26
N ASN A 24 10.10 1.69 -3.46
CA ASN A 24 10.84 1.40 -4.69
C ASN A 24 10.24 2.22 -5.83
N PHE A 25 10.95 3.27 -6.25
CA PHE A 25 10.51 4.21 -7.26
C PHE A 25 10.79 3.70 -8.67
N GLY A 26 9.79 3.80 -9.56
CA GLY A 26 9.95 3.57 -11.00
C GLY A 26 10.35 2.13 -11.38
N LEU A 27 9.86 1.12 -10.64
CA LEU A 27 10.04 -0.28 -11.00
C LEU A 27 9.43 -0.57 -12.38
N GLY A 28 10.17 -1.29 -13.21
CA GLY A 28 9.77 -1.59 -14.59
C GLY A 28 9.60 -0.36 -15.50
N GLY A 29 9.92 0.85 -15.02
CA GLY A 29 9.74 2.11 -15.76
C GLY A 29 8.31 2.65 -15.83
N ASN A 30 7.33 2.01 -15.20
CA ASN A 30 5.91 2.36 -15.36
C ASN A 30 5.13 2.55 -14.04
N HIS A 31 5.68 2.12 -12.90
CA HIS A 31 5.06 2.35 -11.60
C HIS A 31 6.07 2.28 -10.46
N SER A 32 5.62 2.66 -9.26
CA SER A 32 6.38 2.54 -8.02
C SER A 32 5.71 1.55 -7.07
N VAL A 33 6.45 1.08 -6.06
CA VAL A 33 5.93 0.15 -5.04
C VAL A 33 6.21 0.68 -3.65
N ILE A 34 5.21 0.57 -2.77
CA ILE A 34 5.33 0.80 -1.33
C ILE A 34 4.92 -0.46 -0.57
N LEU A 35 5.74 -0.83 0.42
CA LEU A 35 5.47 -1.80 1.46
C LEU A 35 5.16 -1.03 2.74
N MET A 36 3.90 -1.08 3.17
CA MET A 36 3.40 -0.34 4.33
C MET A 36 3.03 -1.26 5.49
N SER A 37 2.93 -0.70 6.69
CA SER A 37 2.48 -1.41 7.89
C SER A 37 1.92 -0.47 8.95
N VAL A 38 0.64 -0.61 9.31
CA VAL A 38 0.02 0.11 10.46
C VAL A 38 0.00 -0.70 11.76
N ARG A 39 0.78 -1.79 11.83
CA ARG A 39 0.79 -2.65 13.02
C ARG A 39 1.32 -1.91 14.25
N PRO A 40 0.91 -2.33 15.46
CA PRO A 40 1.61 -1.96 16.68
C PRO A 40 3.11 -2.28 16.53
N ASN A 41 3.98 -1.33 16.86
CA ASN A 41 5.44 -1.42 16.73
C ASN A 41 5.98 -1.50 15.29
N ALA A 42 5.19 -1.13 14.27
CA ALA A 42 5.74 -0.89 12.96
C ALA A 42 6.85 0.17 13.04
N PRO A 43 7.95 0.03 12.29
CA PRO A 43 9.08 0.95 12.38
C PRO A 43 8.73 2.36 11.88
N TYR A 44 7.66 2.51 11.12
CA TYR A 44 7.21 3.75 10.50
C TYR A 44 5.75 4.03 10.89
N ARG A 45 5.38 5.32 10.92
CA ARG A 45 4.05 5.76 11.35
C ARG A 45 3.11 5.94 10.16
N ASP A 46 2.87 4.85 9.43
CA ASP A 46 1.90 4.83 8.33
C ASP A 46 0.48 5.00 8.87
N GLN A 47 -0.33 5.82 8.20
CA GLN A 47 -1.69 6.12 8.63
C GLN A 47 -2.67 6.08 7.47
N LEU A 48 -3.88 5.62 7.77
CA LEU A 48 -5.01 5.70 6.86
C LEU A 48 -5.96 6.80 7.33
N GLU A 49 -6.24 7.76 6.46
CA GLU A 49 -7.14 8.89 6.66
C GLU A 49 -8.36 8.79 5.72
N ASP A 50 -9.29 9.74 5.83
CA ASP A 50 -10.45 9.89 4.93
C ASP A 50 -11.28 8.59 4.81
N SER A 51 -11.55 7.92 5.94
CA SER A 51 -12.23 6.61 5.97
C SER A 51 -11.51 5.52 5.16
N GLY A 52 -10.18 5.58 5.10
CA GLY A 52 -9.35 4.58 4.45
C GLY A 52 -9.13 4.81 2.95
N THR A 53 -9.38 6.00 2.42
CA THR A 53 -9.05 6.34 1.01
C THR A 53 -7.66 6.93 0.85
N THR A 54 -7.12 7.53 1.91
CA THR A 54 -5.86 8.28 1.87
C THR A 54 -4.84 7.57 2.74
N LEU A 55 -3.68 7.25 2.18
CA LEU A 55 -2.53 6.73 2.91
C LEU A 55 -1.52 7.86 3.11
N ILE A 56 -1.19 8.15 4.37
CA ILE A 56 -0.02 8.93 4.72
C ILE A 56 1.10 7.96 5.04
N TYR A 57 2.08 7.91 4.15
CA TYR A 57 3.23 7.01 4.24
C TYR A 57 4.45 7.77 4.75
N GLU A 58 5.13 7.22 5.75
CA GLU A 58 6.41 7.77 6.19
C GLU A 58 7.54 7.20 5.35
N GLY A 59 8.42 8.08 4.87
CA GLY A 59 9.60 7.73 4.12
C GLY A 59 10.58 6.88 4.92
N HIS A 60 11.66 6.53 4.25
CA HIS A 60 12.60 5.54 4.77
C HIS A 60 13.83 6.17 5.41
N ASP A 61 14.34 5.49 6.43
CA ASP A 61 15.57 5.90 7.10
C ASP A 61 16.80 5.52 6.28
N MET A 62 17.93 6.16 6.60
CA MET A 62 19.22 5.63 6.16
C MET A 62 19.46 4.25 6.78
N PRO A 63 20.14 3.33 6.07
CA PRO A 63 20.53 2.06 6.64
C PRO A 63 21.34 2.27 7.93
N GLN A 64 21.06 1.46 8.94
CA GLN A 64 21.85 1.45 10.17
C GLN A 64 23.28 1.01 9.87
N GLY A 65 24.26 1.73 10.42
CA GLY A 65 25.67 1.45 10.21
C GLY A 65 26.58 2.27 11.12
N ALA A 66 27.90 2.15 10.96
CA ALA A 66 28.86 2.84 11.82
C ALA A 66 28.68 4.38 11.84
N SER A 67 28.33 4.97 10.69
CA SER A 67 28.05 6.42 10.56
C SER A 67 26.62 6.81 10.93
N CYS A 68 25.73 5.84 11.13
CA CYS A 68 24.34 6.06 11.54
C CYS A 68 23.91 4.95 12.52
N PRO A 69 24.39 4.99 13.78
CA PRO A 69 24.13 3.92 14.75
C PRO A 69 22.65 3.82 15.12
N ASN A 70 21.94 4.95 15.11
CA ASN A 70 20.51 5.02 15.36
C ASN A 70 19.82 5.86 14.27
N PRO A 71 19.24 5.23 13.24
CA PRO A 71 18.54 5.95 12.16
C PRO A 71 17.30 6.72 12.60
N LYS A 72 16.74 6.41 13.78
CA LYS A 72 15.53 7.06 14.32
C LYS A 72 15.77 8.43 14.96
N VAL A 73 17.03 8.87 15.03
CA VAL A 73 17.39 10.23 15.50
C VAL A 73 18.13 11.03 14.44
N VAL A 74 18.09 10.58 13.19
CA VAL A 74 18.74 11.23 12.05
C VAL A 74 17.68 11.60 11.02
N ASP A 75 17.80 12.80 10.47
CA ASP A 75 16.93 13.28 9.40
C ASP A 75 16.98 12.35 8.19
N GLN A 76 15.81 12.05 7.62
CA GLN A 76 15.71 11.24 6.42
C GLN A 76 16.22 12.02 5.21
N PRO A 77 17.25 11.54 4.49
CA PRO A 77 17.85 12.30 3.41
C PRO A 77 17.07 12.17 2.11
N LEU A 78 16.99 13.28 1.36
CA LEU A 78 16.51 13.30 -0.02
C LEU A 78 17.61 12.94 -1.03
N SER A 79 18.88 13.10 -0.67
CA SER A 79 20.03 12.76 -1.52
C SER A 79 21.09 12.00 -0.73
N TYR A 80 21.78 11.08 -1.39
CA TYR A 80 22.98 10.46 -0.85
C TYR A 80 24.13 11.49 -0.76
N PRO A 81 25.15 11.26 0.08
CA PRO A 81 26.34 12.12 0.11
C PRO A 81 27.06 12.25 -1.24
N SER A 82 26.91 11.26 -2.12
CA SER A 82 27.42 11.28 -3.50
C SER A 82 26.62 12.19 -4.46
N GLY A 83 25.53 12.80 -4.00
CA GLY A 83 24.69 13.74 -4.76
C GLY A 83 23.48 13.11 -5.46
N GLY A 84 23.46 11.79 -5.66
CA GLY A 84 22.31 11.10 -6.27
C GLY A 84 21.07 11.08 -5.36
N PRO A 85 19.84 11.09 -5.90
CA PRO A 85 18.63 11.10 -5.09
C PRO A 85 18.39 9.75 -4.41
N THR A 86 17.96 9.78 -3.15
CA THR A 86 17.46 8.60 -2.42
C THR A 86 16.07 8.20 -2.94
N GLN A 87 15.53 7.08 -2.45
CA GLN A 87 14.12 6.75 -2.70
C GLN A 87 13.18 7.86 -2.21
N ASN A 88 13.44 8.42 -1.02
CA ASN A 88 12.69 9.58 -0.52
C ASN A 88 12.78 10.76 -1.48
N GLY A 89 13.99 11.10 -1.97
CA GLY A 89 14.17 12.19 -2.94
C GLY A 89 13.41 12.00 -4.24
N LYS A 90 13.42 10.77 -4.78
CA LYS A 90 12.68 10.42 -5.99
C LYS A 90 11.17 10.57 -5.81
N PHE A 91 10.61 9.97 -4.75
CA PHE A 91 9.19 10.10 -4.42
C PHE A 91 8.81 11.56 -4.10
N HIS A 92 9.66 12.31 -3.41
CA HIS A 92 9.39 13.71 -3.04
C HIS A 92 9.31 14.59 -4.28
N THR A 93 10.31 14.49 -5.16
CA THR A 93 10.33 15.23 -6.43
C THR A 93 9.09 14.89 -7.27
N ALA A 94 8.76 13.61 -7.34
CA ALA A 94 7.59 13.09 -8.04
C ALA A 94 6.27 13.66 -7.50
N ALA A 95 6.10 13.62 -6.18
CA ALA A 95 4.90 14.11 -5.51
C ALA A 95 4.74 15.63 -5.66
N GLN A 96 5.82 16.40 -5.47
CA GLN A 96 5.77 17.86 -5.64
C GLN A 96 5.41 18.26 -7.07
N ALA A 97 5.99 17.60 -8.07
CA ALA A 97 5.66 17.88 -9.46
C ALA A 97 4.21 17.50 -9.82
N ALA A 98 3.65 16.46 -9.20
CA ALA A 98 2.23 16.12 -9.35
C ALA A 98 1.33 17.16 -8.68
N LYS A 99 1.67 17.59 -7.47
CA LYS A 99 0.96 18.63 -6.71
C LYS A 99 0.85 19.95 -7.47
N THR A 100 1.92 20.36 -8.16
CA THR A 100 1.96 21.60 -8.96
C THR A 100 1.39 21.43 -10.37
N GLY A 101 0.93 20.23 -10.74
CA GLY A 101 0.43 19.94 -12.08
C GLY A 101 1.51 19.89 -13.17
N SER A 102 2.80 19.90 -12.80
CA SER A 102 3.91 19.81 -13.76
C SER A 102 4.11 18.40 -14.33
N ARG A 103 3.56 17.37 -13.65
CA ARG A 103 3.49 16.00 -14.16
C ARG A 103 2.21 15.31 -13.68
N LEU A 104 1.87 14.19 -14.33
CA LEU A 104 0.82 13.32 -13.81
C LEU A 104 1.27 12.60 -12.52
N PRO A 105 0.33 12.20 -11.63
CA PRO A 105 0.66 11.47 -10.41
C PRO A 105 1.46 10.19 -10.65
N GLU A 106 2.38 9.87 -9.74
CA GLU A 106 2.99 8.53 -9.74
C GLU A 106 1.93 7.49 -9.42
N ARG A 107 1.86 6.40 -10.19
CA ARG A 107 1.09 5.22 -9.78
C ARG A 107 1.94 4.36 -8.87
N VAL A 108 1.39 4.06 -7.70
CA VAL A 108 2.08 3.31 -6.66
C VAL A 108 1.26 2.08 -6.29
N ARG A 109 1.81 0.88 -6.49
CA ARG A 109 1.26 -0.35 -5.93
C ARG A 109 1.58 -0.40 -4.45
N VAL A 110 0.56 -0.58 -3.62
CA VAL A 110 0.72 -0.64 -2.16
C VAL A 110 0.48 -2.04 -1.65
N TYR A 111 1.46 -2.58 -0.94
CA TYR A 111 1.37 -3.85 -0.23
C TYR A 111 1.39 -3.61 1.27
N GLU A 112 0.42 -4.16 1.96
CA GLU A 112 0.28 -4.03 3.40
C GLU A 112 0.70 -5.29 4.11
N LYS A 113 1.60 -5.14 5.08
CA LYS A 113 2.04 -6.23 5.95
C LYS A 113 0.93 -6.55 6.97
N ILE A 114 0.21 -7.67 6.84
CA ILE A 114 -0.89 -8.08 7.75
C ILE A 114 -0.45 -8.89 8.99
N LYS A 115 0.21 -10.05 8.80
CA LYS A 115 0.99 -10.76 9.85
C LYS A 115 2.37 -11.21 9.32
N PRO A 116 3.31 -11.73 10.14
CA PRO A 116 4.57 -12.25 9.60
C PRO A 116 4.31 -13.26 8.46
N GLY A 117 4.99 -13.09 7.33
CA GLY A 117 4.80 -13.93 6.13
C GLY A 117 3.55 -13.64 5.29
N ILE A 118 2.64 -12.75 5.73
CA ILE A 118 1.39 -12.46 5.01
C ILE A 118 1.30 -10.99 4.65
N TRP A 119 1.16 -10.75 3.35
CA TRP A 119 0.91 -9.44 2.77
C TRP A 119 -0.47 -9.39 2.13
N SER A 120 -1.05 -8.20 2.10
CA SER A 120 -2.25 -7.90 1.34
C SER A 120 -1.91 -6.88 0.28
N TYR A 121 -2.21 -7.19 -0.98
CA TYR A 121 -2.16 -6.23 -2.07
C TYR A 121 -3.34 -5.29 -1.94
N ASN A 122 -3.04 -4.03 -1.62
CA ASN A 122 -4.04 -3.00 -1.41
C ASN A 122 -4.36 -2.22 -2.68
N GLY A 123 -3.89 -2.63 -3.87
CA GLY A 123 -4.18 -1.97 -5.15
C GLY A 123 -3.26 -0.80 -5.48
N VAL A 124 -3.60 -0.08 -6.55
CA VAL A 124 -2.89 1.13 -7.00
C VAL A 124 -3.37 2.38 -6.29
N PHE A 125 -2.44 3.29 -6.05
CA PHE A 125 -2.61 4.60 -5.48
C PHE A 125 -1.96 5.66 -6.36
N HIS A 126 -2.47 6.89 -6.32
CA HIS A 126 -1.79 8.06 -6.86
C HIS A 126 -1.01 8.77 -5.78
N LEU A 127 0.28 9.03 -6.03
CA LEU A 127 1.11 9.90 -5.19
C LEU A 127 0.80 11.36 -5.54
N VAL A 128 0.18 12.08 -4.60
CA VAL A 128 -0.38 13.41 -4.87
C VAL A 128 0.29 14.54 -4.10
N ASP A 129 1.00 14.24 -3.00
CA ASP A 129 1.71 15.26 -2.21
C ASP A 129 2.83 14.63 -1.37
N SER A 130 3.75 15.47 -0.90
CA SER A 130 4.77 15.12 0.08
C SER A 130 5.18 16.33 0.92
N TRP A 131 5.65 16.10 2.14
CA TRP A 131 6.24 17.14 2.98
C TRP A 131 7.34 16.57 3.86
N LEU A 132 8.10 17.48 4.47
CA LEU A 132 9.06 17.15 5.52
C LEU A 132 8.42 17.47 6.86
N GLU A 133 8.43 16.51 7.77
CA GLU A 133 7.82 16.65 9.09
C GLU A 133 8.88 16.46 10.17
N ARG A 134 9.03 17.48 11.02
CA ARG A 134 9.93 17.44 12.17
C ARG A 134 9.18 16.92 13.40
N ASP A 135 9.72 15.87 14.02
CA ASP A 135 9.37 15.47 15.38
C ASP A 135 10.45 15.93 16.37
N GLU A 136 10.39 15.44 17.60
CA GLU A 136 11.35 15.77 18.66
C GLU A 136 12.80 15.41 18.30
N PHE A 137 13.02 14.40 17.46
CA PHE A 137 14.32 13.80 17.23
C PHE A 137 14.86 14.00 15.81
N ARG A 138 13.97 14.12 14.81
CA ARG A 138 14.37 14.13 13.40
C ARG A 138 13.34 14.74 12.46
N VAL A 139 13.75 14.95 11.23
CA VAL A 139 12.90 15.21 10.07
C VAL A 139 12.63 13.90 9.32
N SER A 140 11.36 13.62 9.06
CA SER A 140 10.91 12.49 8.24
C SER A 140 10.21 12.99 6.98
N CYS A 141 10.35 12.25 5.89
CA CYS A 141 9.57 12.48 4.68
C CYS A 141 8.18 11.89 4.88
N LYS A 142 7.14 12.61 4.46
CA LYS A 142 5.76 12.13 4.44
C LYS A 142 5.23 12.20 3.01
N PHE A 143 4.44 11.21 2.63
CA PHE A 143 3.87 11.07 1.30
C PHE A 143 2.36 10.85 1.41
N LYS A 144 1.58 11.66 0.69
CA LYS A 144 0.13 11.49 0.58
C LYS A 144 -0.20 10.70 -0.68
N LEU A 145 -0.84 9.57 -0.48
CA LEU A 145 -1.30 8.69 -1.54
C LEU A 145 -2.82 8.52 -1.49
N ILE A 146 -3.48 8.57 -2.63
CA ILE A 146 -4.93 8.36 -2.74
C ILE A 146 -5.18 7.01 -3.42
N ALA A 147 -5.93 6.12 -2.78
CA ALA A 147 -6.33 4.84 -3.36
C ALA A 147 -7.32 5.06 -4.51
N VAL A 148 -7.02 4.50 -5.69
CA VAL A 148 -7.78 4.74 -6.93
C VAL A 148 -8.23 3.44 -7.58
N GLU A 149 -9.32 3.50 -8.34
CA GLU A 149 -9.86 2.37 -9.13
C GLU A 149 -9.40 2.43 -10.60
N GLY A 150 -9.25 1.27 -11.23
CA GLY A 150 -9.01 1.16 -12.68
C GLY A 150 -7.61 1.59 -13.16
N GLU A 151 -6.66 1.76 -12.23
CA GLU A 151 -5.30 2.26 -12.52
C GLU A 151 -4.24 1.15 -12.61
N GLU A 152 -4.66 -0.10 -12.81
CA GLU A 152 -3.79 -1.29 -12.91
C GLU A 152 -3.19 -1.50 -14.32
N ASP A 153 -3.68 -0.77 -15.32
CA ASP A 153 -3.16 -0.82 -16.69
C ASP A 153 -2.04 0.21 -16.86
N PHE A 154 -0.80 -0.26 -16.74
CA PHE A 154 0.38 0.58 -16.74
C PHE A 154 0.86 1.02 -18.13
N GLU A 155 0.27 0.48 -19.20
CA GLU A 155 0.58 0.88 -20.59
C GLU A 155 -0.02 2.24 -20.94
N HIS A 156 -1.10 2.62 -20.25
CA HIS A 156 -1.76 3.90 -20.42
C HIS A 156 -1.30 4.91 -19.35
N PRO A 157 -1.34 6.22 -19.64
CA PRO A 157 -1.07 7.25 -18.65
C PRO A 157 -2.11 7.20 -17.52
N PRO A 158 -1.75 7.61 -16.29
CA PRO A 158 -2.68 7.66 -15.17
C PRO A 158 -3.82 8.64 -15.42
N ARG A 159 -5.04 8.29 -14.99
CA ARG A 159 -6.22 9.13 -15.16
C ARG A 159 -6.27 10.22 -14.09
N VAL A 160 -6.31 11.48 -14.49
CA VAL A 160 -6.35 12.63 -13.56
C VAL A 160 -7.57 12.58 -12.62
N ASN A 161 -8.70 12.09 -13.13
CA ASN A 161 -9.97 12.00 -12.39
C ASN A 161 -10.32 10.54 -12.01
N ALA A 162 -9.31 9.72 -11.68
CA ALA A 162 -9.57 8.36 -11.23
C ALA A 162 -10.48 8.36 -9.99
N GLU A 163 -11.47 7.48 -9.98
CA GLU A 163 -12.38 7.34 -8.85
C GLU A 163 -11.63 6.83 -7.62
N ARG A 164 -11.88 7.45 -6.46
CA ARG A 164 -11.28 7.04 -5.20
C ARG A 164 -11.95 5.78 -4.69
N ARG A 165 -11.16 4.87 -4.13
CA ARG A 165 -11.68 3.70 -3.42
C ARG A 165 -11.28 3.68 -1.96
N ARG A 166 -12.06 2.95 -1.18
CA ARG A 166 -11.80 2.71 0.25
C ARG A 166 -11.07 1.40 0.44
N LEU A 167 -10.11 1.40 1.34
CA LEU A 167 -9.45 0.18 1.79
C LEU A 167 -10.29 -0.53 2.86
N ILE A 168 -10.10 -1.84 2.96
CA ILE A 168 -10.51 -2.59 4.15
C ILE A 168 -9.48 -2.26 5.24
N PRO A 169 -9.90 -1.74 6.41
CA PRO A 169 -8.98 -1.45 7.50
C PRO A 169 -8.22 -2.67 7.97
N THR A 170 -6.99 -2.46 8.43
CA THR A 170 -6.11 -3.54 8.93
C THR A 170 -6.74 -4.32 10.08
N SER A 171 -7.43 -3.64 10.99
CA SER A 171 -8.15 -4.28 12.10
C SER A 171 -9.20 -5.27 11.59
N VAL A 172 -9.99 -4.88 10.60
CA VAL A 172 -10.99 -5.73 9.95
C VAL A 172 -10.33 -6.90 9.24
N LYS A 173 -9.24 -6.68 8.50
CA LYS A 173 -8.47 -7.77 7.86
C LYS A 173 -7.96 -8.78 8.87
N LEU A 174 -7.44 -8.33 10.00
CA LEU A 174 -6.95 -9.20 11.08
C LEU A 174 -8.07 -9.99 11.73
N GLU A 175 -9.20 -9.35 12.00
CA GLU A 175 -10.39 -9.99 12.57
C GLU A 175 -10.94 -11.08 11.63
N VAL A 176 -11.14 -10.75 10.35
CA VAL A 176 -11.59 -11.68 9.31
C VAL A 176 -10.60 -12.83 9.15
N TRP A 177 -9.30 -12.53 9.09
CA TRP A 177 -8.27 -13.56 8.99
C TRP A 177 -8.32 -14.54 10.18
N LYS A 178 -8.51 -14.01 11.40
CA LYS A 178 -8.63 -14.82 12.62
C LYS A 178 -9.91 -15.66 12.61
N ARG A 179 -11.06 -15.05 12.26
CA ARG A 179 -12.36 -15.71 12.18
C ARG A 179 -12.36 -16.86 11.18
N ASP A 180 -11.84 -16.60 9.97
CA ASP A 180 -11.87 -17.54 8.84
C ASP A 180 -10.69 -18.52 8.86
N GLY A 181 -9.80 -18.42 9.85
CA GLY A 181 -8.65 -19.31 10.02
C GLY A 181 -7.65 -19.26 8.87
N GLY A 182 -7.63 -18.17 8.09
CA GLY A 182 -6.83 -18.07 6.86
C GLY A 182 -7.27 -19.05 5.78
N ARG A 183 -8.58 -19.28 5.65
CA ARG A 183 -9.19 -20.19 4.67
C ARG A 183 -10.40 -19.54 4.02
N CYS A 184 -10.75 -20.01 2.83
CA CYS A 184 -11.94 -19.60 2.13
C CYS A 184 -13.19 -19.99 2.92
N SER A 185 -14.09 -19.03 3.17
CA SER A 185 -15.32 -19.24 3.93
C SER A 185 -16.31 -20.21 3.26
N LEU A 186 -16.18 -20.44 1.94
CA LEU A 186 -17.06 -21.34 1.19
C LEU A 186 -16.52 -22.77 1.01
N CYS A 187 -15.20 -22.96 0.94
CA CYS A 187 -14.62 -24.29 0.66
C CYS A 187 -13.42 -24.70 1.51
N GLY A 188 -12.95 -23.85 2.42
CA GLY A 188 -11.83 -24.15 3.30
C GLY A 188 -10.44 -24.16 2.65
N SER A 189 -10.33 -23.86 1.35
CA SER A 189 -9.02 -23.70 0.67
C SER A 189 -8.21 -22.59 1.31
N ALA A 190 -6.90 -22.77 1.43
CA ALA A 190 -5.98 -21.75 1.94
C ALA A 190 -5.24 -20.99 0.82
N ASP A 191 -5.54 -21.30 -0.45
CA ASP A 191 -4.78 -20.85 -1.61
C ASP A 191 -5.44 -19.65 -2.29
N ASN A 192 -4.63 -18.69 -2.74
CA ASN A 192 -5.06 -17.50 -3.48
C ASN A 192 -6.27 -16.83 -2.83
N LEU A 193 -6.10 -16.41 -1.58
CA LEU A 193 -7.19 -15.83 -0.78
C LEU A 193 -7.34 -14.34 -1.04
N HIS A 194 -8.57 -13.88 -1.00
CA HIS A 194 -8.94 -12.48 -1.21
C HIS A 194 -9.83 -12.04 -0.05
N PHE A 195 -9.61 -10.82 0.45
CA PHE A 195 -10.62 -10.14 1.26
C PHE A 195 -11.70 -9.59 0.33
N ASP A 196 -12.89 -10.17 0.41
CA ASP A 196 -14.05 -9.82 -0.40
C ASP A 196 -15.18 -9.26 0.48
N HIS A 197 -15.97 -8.35 -0.07
CA HIS A 197 -17.14 -7.81 0.62
C HIS A 197 -18.37 -8.69 0.38
N VAL A 198 -19.11 -9.04 1.44
CA VAL A 198 -20.37 -9.80 1.32
C VAL A 198 -21.39 -8.97 0.53
N LEU A 199 -21.75 -7.79 1.03
CA LEU A 199 -22.44 -6.75 0.25
C LEU A 199 -21.37 -5.90 -0.46
N PRO A 200 -21.32 -5.88 -1.81
CA PRO A 200 -20.35 -5.05 -2.52
C PRO A 200 -20.46 -3.58 -2.15
N PHE A 201 -19.32 -2.89 -2.15
CA PHE A 201 -19.25 -1.47 -1.82
C PHE A 201 -20.17 -0.62 -2.71
N ALA A 202 -20.19 -0.88 -4.03
CA ALA A 202 -21.05 -0.18 -4.99
C ALA A 202 -22.55 -0.29 -4.67
N LYS A 203 -22.95 -1.22 -3.79
CA LYS A 203 -24.32 -1.44 -3.32
C LYS A 203 -24.52 -1.01 -1.86
N GLY A 204 -23.61 -0.20 -1.31
CA GLY A 204 -23.69 0.35 0.05
C GLY A 204 -23.01 -0.50 1.13
N GLY A 205 -22.24 -1.53 0.75
CA GLY A 205 -21.50 -2.35 1.70
C GLY A 205 -20.41 -1.58 2.45
N THR A 206 -20.27 -1.84 3.76
CA THR A 206 -19.23 -1.21 4.59
C THR A 206 -17.93 -2.02 4.57
N SER A 207 -16.78 -1.32 4.59
CA SER A 207 -15.47 -1.93 4.83
C SER A 207 -15.10 -1.94 6.32
N LEU A 208 -15.90 -1.30 7.18
CA LEU A 208 -15.53 -1.01 8.57
C LEU A 208 -15.84 -2.15 9.55
N THR A 209 -16.54 -3.19 9.11
CA THR A 209 -16.94 -4.32 9.96
C THR A 209 -16.52 -5.63 9.34
N ALA A 210 -16.01 -6.56 10.16
CA ALA A 210 -15.70 -7.91 9.71
C ALA A 210 -16.94 -8.69 9.27
N ALA A 211 -18.14 -8.32 9.73
CA ALA A 211 -19.38 -8.94 9.31
C ALA A 211 -19.65 -8.79 7.80
N ASN A 212 -19.20 -7.69 7.18
CA ASN A 212 -19.36 -7.48 5.74
C ASN A 212 -18.12 -7.87 4.92
N VAL A 213 -17.13 -8.53 5.52
CA VAL A 213 -15.89 -8.95 4.85
C VAL A 213 -15.64 -10.43 5.10
N GLN A 214 -15.19 -11.14 4.07
CA GLN A 214 -14.91 -12.58 4.11
C GLN A 214 -13.64 -12.94 3.33
N LEU A 215 -13.06 -14.10 3.63
CA LEU A 215 -12.01 -14.68 2.81
C LEU A 215 -12.60 -15.58 1.73
N LEU A 216 -12.29 -15.30 0.47
CA LEU A 216 -12.63 -16.16 -0.66
C LEU A 216 -11.37 -16.58 -1.40
N CYS A 217 -11.27 -17.84 -1.81
CA CYS A 217 -10.24 -18.25 -2.76
C CYS A 217 -10.56 -17.66 -4.15
N ALA A 218 -9.55 -17.56 -5.03
CA ALA A 218 -9.70 -17.00 -6.36
C ALA A 218 -10.91 -17.56 -7.14
N ARG A 219 -11.15 -18.88 -7.06
CA ARG A 219 -12.29 -19.53 -7.71
C ARG A 219 -13.64 -18.95 -7.25
N HIS A 220 -13.85 -18.85 -5.93
CA HIS A 220 -15.12 -18.35 -5.40
C HIS A 220 -15.24 -16.82 -5.51
N ASN A 221 -14.13 -16.09 -5.36
CA ASN A 221 -14.12 -14.65 -5.57
C ASN A 221 -14.52 -14.29 -7.01
N LEU A 222 -13.96 -14.99 -8.00
CA LEU A 222 -14.33 -14.83 -9.42
C LEU A 222 -15.77 -15.27 -9.71
N ALA A 223 -16.21 -16.38 -9.11
CA ALA A 223 -17.58 -16.86 -9.26
C ALA A 223 -18.60 -15.84 -8.72
N LYS A 224 -18.36 -15.24 -7.55
CA LYS A 224 -19.25 -14.24 -6.96
C LYS A 224 -19.32 -12.96 -7.82
N GLY A 225 -18.16 -12.38 -8.15
CA GLY A 225 -18.09 -11.08 -8.82
C GLY A 225 -18.78 -9.99 -7.99
N ASP A 226 -19.53 -9.09 -8.64
CA ASP A 226 -20.28 -8.01 -7.98
C ASP A 226 -21.71 -8.42 -7.53
N ARG A 227 -21.99 -9.73 -7.44
CA ARG A 227 -23.28 -10.26 -7.00
C ARG A 227 -23.39 -10.25 -5.48
N ILE A 228 -24.63 -10.07 -5.00
CA ILE A 228 -24.98 -10.26 -3.59
C ILE A 228 -25.33 -11.75 -3.43
N GLU A 229 -24.76 -12.40 -2.43
CA GLU A 229 -25.14 -13.76 -1.99
C GLU A 229 -25.50 -13.72 -0.51
#